data_AF-A0A973J1I6-F1
#
_entry.id   AF-A0A973J1I6-F1
#
_cell.length_a   1.000
_cell.length_b   1.000
_cell.length_c   1.000
_cell.angle_alpha   90.00
_cell.angle_beta   90.00
_cell.angle_gamma   90.00
#
_symmetry.space_group_name_H-M   'P 1'
#
loop_
_entity.id
_entity.type
_entity.pdbx_description
1 polymer ?
#
loop_
_entity_poly.entity_id
_entity_poly.type
_entity_poly.pdbx_seq_one_letter_code
_entity_poly.pdbx_strand_id
1 'polypeptide(L)' 'MDIRRWILAFIMPPAAVMNKEAGTIMLTGLLTLLGWVPGVVAASIMLVQEQKMKEIQA' A
#
# COMPACT_ATOMS: atom_id res chain seq x y z
N MET A 1 8.59 -15.21 -9.26
CA MET A 1 7.97 -13.89 -9.46
C MET A 1 8.49 -12.96 -8.38
N ASP A 2 9.38 -12.04 -8.75
CA ASP A 2 10.18 -11.28 -7.80
C ASP A 2 9.33 -10.28 -6.99
N ILE A 3 9.10 -10.55 -5.71
CA ILE A 3 8.48 -9.63 -4.73
C ILE A 3 9.15 -8.24 -4.73
N ARG A 4 10.46 -8.20 -5.01
CA ARG A 4 11.23 -6.97 -5.13
C ARG A 4 10.75 -6.07 -6.28
N ARG A 5 10.29 -6.64 -7.40
CA ARG A 5 9.70 -5.90 -8.53
C ARG A 5 8.27 -5.45 -8.22
N TRP A 6 7.52 -6.22 -7.45
CA TRP A 6 6.19 -5.82 -6.96
C TRP A 6 6.27 -4.62 -6.02
N ILE A 7 7.22 -4.62 -5.07
CA ILE A 7 7.49 -3.47 -4.18
C ILE A 7 7.96 -2.25 -4.98
N LEU A 8 8.82 -2.45 -5.99
CA LEU A 8 9.29 -1.37 -6.86
C LEU A 8 8.19 -0.82 -7.77
N ALA A 9 7.26 -1.67 -8.25
CA ALA A 9 6.10 -1.26 -9.03
C ALA A 9 5.02 -0.56 -8.20
N PHE A 10 4.95 -0.85 -6.90
CA PHE A 10 4.11 -0.13 -5.93
C PHE A 10 4.69 1.24 -5.57
N ILE A 11 6.02 1.37 -5.53
CA ILE A 11 6.73 2.64 -5.28
C ILE A 11 6.87 3.51 -6.54
N MET A 12 6.93 2.90 -7.74
CA MET A 12 7.11 3.59 -9.01
C MET A 12 5.98 3.38 -10.05
N PRO A 13 4.67 3.37 -9.70
CA PRO A 13 3.59 3.34 -10.69
C PRO A 13 3.56 4.55 -11.65
N PRO A 14 3.80 5.81 -11.23
CA PRO A 14 3.62 6.96 -12.11
C PRO A 14 4.73 7.14 -13.14
N ALA A 15 5.95 6.65 -12.89
CA ALA A 15 7.06 6.84 -13.83
C ALA A 15 6.96 5.94 -15.07
N ALA A 16 6.20 4.84 -15.02
CA ALA A 16 5.85 4.05 -16.21
C ALA A 16 4.80 4.76 -17.08
N VAL A 17 3.99 5.64 -16.48
CA VAL A 17 2.86 6.31 -17.13
C VAL A 17 3.19 7.76 -17.51
N MET A 18 4.35 8.30 -17.11
CA MET A 18 4.82 9.64 -17.53
C MET A 18 4.87 9.85 -19.05
N ASN A 19 4.87 8.76 -19.83
CA ASN A 19 4.83 8.76 -21.30
C ASN A 19 3.43 8.50 -21.91
N LYS A 20 2.37 8.37 -21.10
CA LYS A 20 0.99 8.19 -21.56
C LYS A 20 0.01 9.07 -20.78
N GLU A 21 -1.09 9.37 -21.46
CA GLU A 21 -2.30 10.11 -21.08
C GLU A 21 -2.41 10.46 -19.57
N ALA A 22 -2.55 11.76 -19.27
CA ALA A 22 -2.68 12.28 -17.90
C ALA A 22 -3.78 11.59 -17.07
N GLY A 23 -4.85 11.10 -17.73
CA GLY A 23 -5.90 10.32 -17.09
C GLY A 23 -5.43 8.99 -16.50
N THR A 24 -4.46 8.31 -17.14
CA THR A 24 -3.92 7.04 -16.64
C THR A 24 -3.08 7.28 -15.38
N ILE A 25 -2.29 8.36 -15.32
CA ILE A 25 -1.48 8.70 -14.14
C ILE A 25 -2.38 8.92 -12.92
N MET A 26 -3.45 9.71 -13.10
CA MET A 26 -4.40 10.04 -12.04
C MET A 26 -5.16 8.81 -11.55
N LEU A 27 -5.54 7.91 -12.46
CA LEU A 27 -6.19 6.64 -12.12
C LEU A 27 -5.25 5.69 -11.36
N THR A 28 -4.00 5.53 -11.80
CA THR A 28 -3.00 4.72 -11.06
C THR A 28 -2.67 5.28 -9.67
N GLY A 29 -2.58 6.61 -9.54
CA GLY A 29 -2.38 7.26 -8.24
C GLY A 29 -3.55 7.02 -7.28
N LEU A 30 -4.78 7.14 -7.78
CA LEU A 30 -5.99 6.90 -6.98
C LEU A 30 -6.14 5.41 -6.60
N LEU A 31 -5.91 4.48 -7.53
CA LEU A 31 -5.92 3.04 -7.22
C LEU A 31 -4.84 2.67 -6.19
N THR A 32 -3.66 3.28 -6.27
CA THR A 32 -2.58 3.04 -5.30
C THR A 32 -3.00 3.53 -3.92
N LEU A 33 -3.54 4.74 -3.80
CA LEU A 33 -4.09 5.25 -2.54
C LEU A 33 -5.24 4.37 -2.01
N LEU A 34 -6.18 3.97 -2.88
CA LEU A 34 -7.32 3.13 -2.50
C LEU A 34 -6.92 1.71 -2.08
N GLY A 35 -5.86 1.14 -2.63
CA GLY A 35 -5.34 -0.17 -2.19
C GLY A 35 -4.40 -0.07 -0.98
N TRP A 36 -3.68 1.04 -0.84
CA TRP A 36 -2.70 1.25 0.23
C TRP A 36 -3.35 1.61 1.57
N VAL A 37 -4.28 2.56 1.56
CA VAL A 37 -4.96 3.04 2.77
C VAL A 37 -5.62 1.88 3.56
N PRO A 38 -6.44 0.99 2.96
CA PRO A 38 -7.03 -0.12 3.71
C PRO A 38 -5.97 -1.12 4.22
N GLY A 39 -4.86 -1.32 3.50
CA GLY A 39 -3.76 -2.18 3.94
C GLY A 39 -3.03 -1.64 5.18
N VAL A 40 -2.72 -0.33 5.20
CA VAL A 40 -2.09 0.33 6.36
C VAL A 40 -3.03 0.35 7.56
N VAL A 41 -4.32 0.59 7.33
CA VAL A 41 -5.34 0.55 8.40
C VAL A 41 -5.45 -0.86 8.99
N ALA A 42 -5.48 -1.90 8.17
CA ALA A 42 -5.52 -3.28 8.64
C ALA A 42 -4.28 -3.63 9.47
N ALA A 43 -3.08 -3.28 8.99
CA ALA A 43 -1.83 -3.50 9.71
C ALA A 43 -1.80 -2.76 11.06
N SER A 44 -2.28 -1.51 11.08
CA SER A 44 -2.35 -0.69 12.29
C SER A 44 -3.28 -1.31 13.33
N ILE A 45 -4.47 -1.76 12.93
CA ILE A 45 -5.41 -2.46 13.82
C ILE A 45 -4.77 -3.74 14.37
N MET A 46 -4.11 -4.53 13.53
CA MET A 46 -3.51 -5.80 13.92
C MET A 46 -2.40 -5.62 14.96
N LEU A 47 -1.54 -4.61 14.79
CA LEU A 47 -0.52 -4.22 15.77
C LEU A 47 -1.14 -3.78 17.11
N VAL A 48 -2.20 -2.97 17.07
CA VAL A 48 -2.90 -2.52 18.29
C VAL A 48 -3.54 -3.70 19.04
N GLN A 49 -4.13 -4.66 18.33
CA GLN A 49 -4.67 -5.88 18.95
C GLN A 49 -3.57 -6.75 19.55
N GLU A 50 -2.42 -6.87 18.88
CA GLU A 50 -1.26 -7.63 19.40
C GLU A 50 -0.72 -7.01 20.70
N GLN A 51 -0.65 -5.68 20.79
CA GLN A 51 -0.24 -4.99 22.03
C GLN A 51 -1.23 -5.25 23.17
N LYS A 52 -2.54 -5.15 22.94
CA LYS A 52 -3.55 -5.44 23.98
C LYS A 52 -3.45 -6.88 24.48
N MET A 53 -3.20 -7.85 23.61
CA MET A 53 -3.04 -9.25 24.00
C MET A 53 -1.83 -9.47 24.91
N LYS A 54 -0.72 -8.77 24.65
CA LYS A 54 0.49 -8.82 25.49
C LYS A 54 0.25 -8.21 26.88
N GLU A 55 -0.54 -7.14 26.97
CA GLU A 55 -0.90 -6.53 28.25
C GLU A 55 -1.85 -7.41 29.08
N ILE A 56 -2.79 -8.12 28.46
CA ILE A 56 -3.71 -9.04 29.17
C ILE A 56 -3.01 -10.32 29.66
N GLN A 57 -1.90 -10.71 29.01
CA GLN A 57 -1.12 -11.89 29.41
C GLN A 57 0.00 -11.58 30.43
N ALA A 58 0.23 -10.31 30.77
CA ALA A 58 1.23 -9.86 31.75
C ALA A 58 0.59 -9.60 33.12
#